data_AF-A0A366HQD1-F1
#
_entry.id   AF-A0A366HQD1-F1
#
_cell.length_a   1.000
_cell.length_b   1.000
_cell.length_c   1.000
_cell.angle_alpha   90.00
_cell.angle_beta   90.00
_cell.angle_gamma   90.00
#
_symmetry.space_group_name_H-M   'P 1'
#
loop_
_entity.id
_entity.type
_entity.pdbx_description
1 polymer ?
#
loop_
_entity_poly.entity_id
_entity_poly.type
_entity_poly.pdbx_seq_one_letter_code
_entity_poly.pdbx_strand_id
1 'polypeptide(L)'
;MLSATKAKPVYPGDDRALLAFDLPSGEIYRRLGPPHRRTEDGEDEPGPCEYWAYRYRCGLTVLIVRHLDAPGDYAGTVYADAPEIEHILNHLPLADCITWRLDREVTNFFEEWYGSPRKFSVIRQDDHGTEYEVSAHPTRRAADCIRKNLESFAHKQTYWTRENG
;
A
#
# COMPACT_ATOMS: atom_id res chain seq x y z
N MET A 1 -4.36 5.81 -14.68
CA MET A 1 -3.42 4.76 -15.12
C MET A 1 -2.39 4.58 -14.02
N LEU A 2 -2.15 3.36 -13.54
CA LEU A 2 -1.18 3.06 -12.48
C LEU A 2 0.23 3.47 -12.91
N SER A 3 0.92 4.31 -12.14
CA SER A 3 2.34 4.63 -12.35
C SER A 3 3.24 3.57 -11.71
N ALA A 4 3.07 2.32 -12.16
CA ALA A 4 3.77 1.16 -11.63
C ALA A 4 4.20 0.21 -12.75
N THR A 5 5.26 -0.56 -12.51
CA THR A 5 5.68 -1.65 -13.40
C THR A 5 5.24 -2.99 -12.83
N LYS A 6 4.95 -3.96 -13.71
CA LYS A 6 4.76 -5.37 -13.31
C LYS A 6 6.00 -5.85 -12.54
N ALA A 7 5.78 -6.45 -11.38
CA ALA A 7 6.81 -7.02 -10.52
C ALA A 7 6.63 -8.54 -10.39
N LYS A 8 7.63 -9.21 -9.80
CA LYS A 8 7.42 -10.56 -9.27
C LYS A 8 6.59 -10.46 -7.98
N PRO A 9 5.70 -11.43 -7.70
CA PRO A 9 5.02 -11.50 -6.41
C PRO A 9 6.07 -11.51 -5.30
N VAL A 10 5.92 -10.63 -4.33
CA VAL A 10 6.68 -10.68 -3.07
C VAL A 10 5.62 -10.87 -2.01
N TYR A 11 5.50 -12.11 -1.54
CA TYR A 11 4.79 -12.38 -0.31
C TYR A 11 5.65 -11.83 0.83
N PRO A 12 5.10 -11.01 1.74
CA PRO A 12 5.79 -10.73 2.97
C PRO A 12 6.04 -12.07 3.66
N GLY A 13 7.20 -12.23 4.31
CA GLY A 13 7.60 -13.52 4.89
C GLY A 13 6.69 -14.05 5.98
N ASP A 14 5.68 -13.28 6.40
CA ASP A 14 4.63 -13.64 7.35
C ASP A 14 3.29 -13.99 6.70
N ASP A 15 3.17 -13.92 5.37
CA ASP A 15 1.94 -14.14 4.58
C ASP A 15 0.72 -13.34 5.08
N ARG A 16 0.95 -12.15 5.67
CA ARG A 16 -0.15 -11.34 6.19
C ARG A 16 -0.68 -10.33 5.18
N ALA A 17 -1.98 -10.42 4.92
CA ALA A 17 -2.68 -9.37 4.21
C ALA A 17 -2.72 -8.10 5.07
N LEU A 18 -2.47 -6.96 4.43
CA LEU A 18 -2.56 -5.63 5.05
C LEU A 18 -3.94 -5.02 4.85
N LEU A 19 -4.57 -5.33 3.72
CA LEU A 19 -5.89 -4.82 3.33
C LEU A 19 -6.69 -5.92 2.66
N ALA A 20 -8.01 -5.81 2.73
CA ALA A 20 -8.92 -6.55 1.88
C ALA A 20 -9.97 -5.61 1.29
N PHE A 21 -10.44 -5.95 0.11
CA PHE A 21 -11.43 -5.17 -0.62
C PHE A 21 -12.54 -6.06 -1.14
N ASP A 22 -13.70 -5.45 -1.37
CA ASP A 22 -14.83 -6.11 -1.98
C ASP A 22 -15.25 -5.37 -3.26
N LEU A 23 -15.22 -6.08 -4.39
CA LEU A 23 -15.57 -5.57 -5.70
C LEU A 23 -16.02 -6.71 -6.60
N PRO A 24 -17.02 -6.48 -7.49
CA PRO A 24 -17.34 -7.41 -8.56
C PRO A 24 -16.15 -7.64 -9.51
N SER A 25 -15.99 -8.86 -10.02
CA SER A 25 -14.88 -9.25 -10.92
C SER A 25 -14.61 -8.25 -12.06
N GLY A 26 -15.66 -7.78 -12.74
CA GLY A 26 -15.52 -6.84 -13.86
C GLY A 26 -14.88 -5.51 -13.46
N GLU A 27 -15.16 -5.06 -12.23
CA GLU A 27 -14.64 -3.81 -11.69
C GLU A 27 -13.17 -3.95 -11.27
N ILE A 28 -12.78 -5.12 -10.77
CA ILE A 28 -11.38 -5.46 -10.48
C ILE A 28 -10.55 -5.34 -11.76
N TYR A 29 -10.96 -6.01 -12.85
CA TYR A 29 -10.23 -5.93 -14.12
C TYR A 29 -10.24 -4.52 -14.72
N ARG A 30 -11.31 -3.73 -14.52
CA ARG A 30 -11.35 -2.34 -14.99
C ARG A 30 -10.30 -1.47 -14.29
N ARG A 31 -10.09 -1.67 -12.98
CA ARG A 31 -9.18 -0.87 -12.15
C ARG A 31 -7.73 -1.34 -12.22
N LEU A 32 -7.52 -2.66 -12.20
CA LEU A 32 -6.19 -3.28 -12.14
C LEU A 32 -5.69 -3.77 -13.51
N GLY A 33 -6.57 -3.94 -14.48
CA GLY A 33 -6.25 -4.64 -15.73
C GLY A 33 -6.26 -6.17 -15.58
N PRO A 34 -5.84 -6.91 -16.62
CA PRO A 34 -5.74 -8.36 -16.56
C PRO A 34 -4.71 -8.80 -15.51
N PRO A 35 -4.90 -9.97 -14.88
CA PRO A 35 -3.96 -10.47 -13.89
C PRO A 35 -2.59 -10.75 -14.51
N HIS A 36 -1.55 -10.53 -13.72
CA HIS A 36 -0.17 -10.78 -14.11
C HIS A 36 0.18 -12.27 -14.13
N ARG A 37 -0.50 -13.08 -13.32
CA ARG A 37 -0.44 -14.54 -13.25
C ARG A 37 -1.80 -15.06 -12.82
N ARG A 38 -2.18 -16.22 -13.35
CA ARG A 38 -3.26 -17.06 -12.82
C ARG A 38 -2.66 -18.40 -12.43
N THR A 39 -3.18 -18.98 -11.36
CA THR A 39 -2.86 -20.34 -10.96
C THR A 39 -4.11 -21.19 -10.98
N GLU A 40 -3.92 -22.47 -11.26
CA GLU A 40 -4.97 -23.49 -11.30
C GLU A 40 -4.87 -24.37 -10.05
N ASP A 41 -5.89 -25.20 -9.84
CA ASP A 41 -5.84 -26.23 -8.81
C ASP A 41 -4.64 -27.17 -9.00
N GLY A 42 -3.87 -27.41 -7.93
CA GLY A 42 -2.78 -28.39 -7.91
C GLY A 42 -1.36 -27.83 -8.02
N GLU A 43 -1.19 -26.50 -8.14
CA GLU A 43 0.08 -25.85 -7.78
C GLU A 43 0.20 -25.81 -6.24
N ASP A 44 1.40 -25.73 -5.63
CA ASP A 44 1.64 -25.58 -4.16
C ASP A 44 1.08 -24.25 -3.58
N GLU A 45 0.08 -23.68 -4.24
CA GLU A 45 -0.60 -22.43 -3.94
C GLU A 45 -2.04 -22.75 -3.45
N PRO A 46 -2.66 -21.85 -2.65
CA PRO A 46 -3.94 -22.08 -1.96
C PRO A 46 -5.18 -22.09 -2.89
N GLY A 47 -5.16 -22.92 -3.93
CA GLY A 47 -6.21 -23.03 -4.94
C GLY A 47 -6.08 -22.00 -6.07
N PRO A 48 -7.05 -21.93 -6.99
CA PRO A 48 -6.94 -21.12 -8.18
C PRO A 48 -7.01 -19.65 -7.81
N CYS A 49 -5.96 -18.91 -8.17
CA CYS A 49 -5.79 -17.52 -7.78
C CYS A 49 -5.46 -16.62 -8.97
N GLU A 50 -5.82 -15.35 -8.83
CA GLU A 50 -5.36 -14.27 -9.71
C GLU A 50 -4.43 -13.33 -8.96
N TYR A 51 -3.33 -12.96 -9.63
CA TYR A 51 -2.28 -12.13 -9.04
C TYR A 51 -2.06 -10.84 -9.80
N TRP A 52 -1.93 -9.74 -9.07
CA TRP A 52 -1.35 -8.50 -9.58
C TRP A 52 -0.18 -8.09 -8.68
N ALA A 53 1.00 -7.98 -9.27
CA ALA A 53 2.22 -7.56 -8.57
C ALA A 53 2.75 -6.27 -9.20
N TYR A 54 2.86 -5.22 -8.39
CA TYR A 54 3.27 -3.88 -8.80
C TYR A 54 4.52 -3.45 -8.05
N ARG A 55 5.44 -2.80 -8.76
CA ARG A 55 6.52 -2.00 -8.16
C ARG A 55 6.37 -0.55 -8.57
N TYR A 56 6.22 0.32 -7.58
CA TYR A 56 6.08 1.77 -7.76
C TYR A 56 7.45 2.45 -7.83
N ARG A 57 7.50 3.67 -8.37
CA ARG A 57 8.73 4.46 -8.49
C ARG A 57 9.37 4.79 -7.13
N CYS A 58 8.57 4.88 -6.07
CA CYS A 58 9.06 5.05 -4.70
C CYS A 58 9.75 3.79 -4.15
N GLY A 59 9.67 2.66 -4.86
CA GLY A 59 10.23 1.38 -4.45
C GLY A 59 9.25 0.50 -3.67
N LEU A 60 8.03 0.97 -3.37
CA LEU A 60 6.96 0.14 -2.78
C LEU A 60 6.60 -1.00 -3.73
N THR A 61 6.56 -2.22 -3.18
CA THR A 61 6.08 -3.40 -3.89
C THR A 61 4.76 -3.84 -3.27
N VAL A 62 3.75 -4.04 -4.11
CA VAL A 62 2.40 -4.47 -3.71
C VAL A 62 2.03 -5.73 -4.48
N LEU A 63 1.48 -6.71 -3.77
CA LEU A 63 0.90 -7.92 -4.33
C LEU A 63 -0.59 -7.93 -3.98
N ILE A 64 -1.43 -8.15 -4.99
CA ILE A 64 -2.86 -8.35 -4.84
C ILE A 64 -3.16 -9.79 -5.20
N VAL A 65 -3.87 -10.48 -4.32
CA VAL A 65 -4.28 -11.88 -4.49
C VAL A 65 -5.80 -11.93 -4.47
N ARG A 66 -6.36 -12.64 -5.44
CA ARG A 66 -7.78 -12.99 -5.45
C ARG A 66 -7.91 -14.50 -5.57
N HIS A 67 -8.53 -15.12 -4.59
CA HIS A 67 -8.90 -16.53 -4.64
C HIS A 67 -10.19 -16.68 -5.43
N LEU A 68 -10.22 -17.58 -6.41
CA LEU A 68 -11.39 -17.77 -7.29
C LEU A 68 -12.41 -18.74 -6.70
N ASP A 69 -11.94 -19.75 -5.97
CA ASP A 69 -12.78 -20.85 -5.48
C ASP A 69 -12.96 -20.87 -3.95
N ALA A 70 -12.34 -19.94 -3.24
CA ALA A 70 -12.60 -19.78 -1.82
C ALA A 70 -13.93 -19.05 -1.61
N PRO A 71 -14.81 -19.51 -0.70
CA PRO A 71 -15.89 -18.70 -0.17
C PRO A 71 -15.27 -17.62 0.73
N GLY A 72 -14.61 -16.64 0.12
CA GLY A 72 -13.94 -15.56 0.82
C GLY A 72 -14.95 -14.54 1.31
N ASP A 73 -14.72 -13.99 2.49
CA ASP A 73 -15.43 -12.80 3.01
C ASP A 73 -15.13 -11.54 2.16
N TYR A 74 -14.12 -11.61 1.28
CA TYR A 74 -13.60 -10.50 0.47
C TYR A 74 -13.33 -10.93 -0.98
N ALA A 75 -13.42 -9.98 -1.90
CA ALA A 75 -13.10 -10.19 -3.32
C ALA A 75 -11.60 -10.28 -3.60
N GLY A 76 -10.75 -9.78 -2.70
CA GLY A 76 -9.30 -9.92 -2.79
C GLY A 76 -8.55 -9.29 -1.61
N THR A 77 -7.30 -9.68 -1.45
CA THR A 77 -6.39 -9.22 -0.39
C THR A 77 -5.16 -8.54 -0.97
N VAL A 78 -4.57 -7.64 -0.19
CA VAL A 78 -3.40 -6.84 -0.56
C VAL A 78 -2.28 -7.09 0.44
N TYR A 79 -1.11 -7.37 -0.10
CA TYR A 79 0.16 -7.56 0.60
C TYR A 79 1.16 -6.52 0.10
N ALA A 80 2.16 -6.20 0.91
CA ALA A 80 3.25 -5.31 0.51
C ALA A 80 4.56 -5.67 1.19
N ASP A 81 5.66 -5.15 0.66
CA ASP A 81 7.01 -5.30 1.21
C ASP A 81 7.25 -4.51 2.52
N ALA A 82 6.30 -3.63 2.89
CA ALA A 82 6.26 -2.95 4.18
C ALA A 82 4.81 -2.64 4.57
N PRO A 83 4.47 -2.54 5.88
CA PRO A 83 3.11 -2.30 6.36
C PRO A 83 2.69 -0.82 6.32
N GLU A 84 3.01 -0.14 5.22
CA GLU A 84 2.76 1.29 5.04
C GLU A 84 1.34 1.51 4.49
N ILE A 85 0.29 1.16 5.26
CA ILE A 85 -1.11 1.11 4.77
C ILE A 85 -1.53 2.39 4.04
N GLU A 86 -1.33 3.58 4.62
CA GLU A 86 -1.71 4.83 3.97
C GLU A 86 -0.92 5.11 2.68
N HIS A 87 0.34 4.69 2.61
CA HIS A 87 1.16 4.79 1.40
C HIS A 87 0.67 3.83 0.31
N ILE A 88 0.26 2.62 0.69
CA ILE A 88 -0.36 1.64 -0.21
C ILE A 88 -1.66 2.21 -0.79
N LEU A 89 -2.54 2.76 0.07
CA LEU A 89 -3.81 3.36 -0.35
C LEU A 89 -3.62 4.56 -1.28
N ASN A 90 -2.59 5.37 -1.07
CA ASN A 90 -2.24 6.48 -1.97
C ASN A 90 -1.84 6.01 -3.37
N HIS A 91 -1.39 4.76 -3.52
CA HIS A 91 -0.99 4.19 -4.79
C HIS A 91 -2.08 3.36 -5.48
N LEU A 92 -2.91 2.68 -4.69
CA LEU A 92 -3.88 1.73 -5.23
C LEU A 92 -5.19 2.40 -5.68
N PRO A 93 -5.71 2.05 -6.87
CA PRO A 93 -7.03 2.48 -7.35
C PRO A 93 -8.16 1.67 -6.68
N LEU A 94 -7.99 1.32 -5.41
CA LEU A 94 -8.89 0.49 -4.62
C LEU A 94 -9.22 1.13 -3.27
N ALA A 95 -8.69 2.33 -2.97
CA ALA A 95 -8.83 2.96 -1.66
C ALA A 95 -10.30 3.16 -1.24
N ASP A 96 -11.20 3.39 -2.20
CA ASP A 96 -12.64 3.58 -2.00
C ASP A 96 -13.42 2.28 -1.78
N CYS A 97 -12.82 1.11 -2.01
CA CYS A 97 -13.47 -0.21 -1.86
C CYS A 97 -12.80 -1.11 -0.81
N ILE A 98 -11.90 -0.57 0.01
CA ILE A 98 -11.29 -1.30 1.12
C ILE A 98 -12.34 -1.54 2.21
N THR A 99 -12.59 -2.81 2.51
CA THR A 99 -13.56 -3.26 3.53
C THR A 99 -12.89 -3.71 4.81
N TRP A 100 -11.60 -4.08 4.76
CA TRP A 100 -10.83 -4.52 5.92
C TRP A 100 -9.40 -3.96 5.89
N ARG A 101 -8.87 -3.63 7.07
CA ARG A 101 -7.52 -3.08 7.27
C ARG A 101 -6.90 -3.67 8.53
N LEU A 102 -5.67 -4.16 8.40
CA LEU A 102 -4.94 -4.76 9.51
C LEU A 102 -4.70 -3.80 10.68
N ASP A 103 -4.40 -2.52 10.39
CA ASP A 103 -4.16 -1.49 11.40
C ASP A 103 -5.40 -1.09 12.22
N ARG A 104 -6.60 -1.49 11.78
CA ARG A 104 -7.84 -1.29 12.53
C ARG A 104 -8.22 -2.49 13.39
N GLU A 105 -7.78 -3.68 13.03
CA GLU A 105 -8.06 -4.90 13.78
C GLU A 105 -7.03 -5.12 14.89
N VAL A 106 -5.75 -4.92 14.59
CA VAL A 106 -4.67 -5.16 15.53
C VAL A 106 -4.02 -3.84 15.92
N THR A 107 -4.51 -3.28 17.03
CA THR A 107 -3.89 -2.12 17.67
C THR A 107 -2.41 -2.42 17.96
N ASN A 108 -1.51 -1.50 17.63
CA ASN A 108 -0.06 -1.61 17.84
C ASN A 108 0.68 -2.72 17.08
N PHE A 109 0.04 -3.46 16.15
CA PHE A 109 0.73 -4.43 15.28
C PHE A 109 1.99 -3.84 14.63
N PHE A 110 1.89 -2.57 14.21
CA PHE A 110 3.00 -1.88 13.57
C PHE A 110 4.18 -1.71 14.54
N GLU A 111 3.91 -1.22 15.76
CA GLU A 111 4.92 -1.01 16.80
C GLU A 111 5.64 -2.30 17.18
N GLU A 112 4.90 -3.39 17.29
CA GLU A 112 5.43 -4.68 17.72
C GLU A 112 6.40 -5.30 16.70
N TRP A 113 6.11 -5.21 15.40
CA TRP A 113 6.89 -5.93 14.37
C TRP A 113 7.74 -5.05 13.48
N TYR A 114 7.42 -3.76 13.39
CA TYR A 114 8.04 -2.84 12.45
C TYR A 114 8.61 -1.58 13.13
N GLY A 115 8.45 -1.46 14.45
CA GLY A 115 8.93 -0.33 15.25
C GLY A 115 7.99 0.87 15.16
N SER A 116 8.48 2.06 15.55
CA SER A 116 7.62 3.24 15.67
C SER A 116 6.87 3.57 14.36
N PRO A 117 5.52 3.68 14.36
CA PRO A 117 4.73 4.08 13.20
C PRO A 117 4.98 5.53 12.79
N ARG A 118 5.71 6.29 13.61
CA ARG A 118 5.98 7.71 13.44
C ARG A 118 7.49 8.00 13.43
N LYS A 119 8.28 7.12 12.82
CA LYS A 119 9.74 7.31 12.73
C LYS A 119 10.15 8.46 11.80
N PHE A 120 9.35 8.80 10.80
CA PHE A 120 9.63 9.87 9.86
C PHE A 120 8.44 10.79 9.69
N SER A 121 8.64 12.10 9.75
CA SER A 121 7.59 13.11 9.54
C SER A 121 7.81 13.88 8.24
N VAL A 122 6.72 14.22 7.56
CA VAL A 122 6.72 15.22 6.48
C VAL A 122 6.42 16.57 7.10
N ILE A 123 7.37 17.50 6.97
CA ILE A 123 7.27 18.85 7.52
C ILE A 123 6.97 19.81 6.38
N ARG A 124 6.09 20.79 6.63
CA ARG A 124 5.85 21.95 5.79
C ARG A 124 6.33 23.20 6.52
N GLN A 125 7.02 24.09 5.80
CA GLN A 125 7.28 25.44 6.27
C GLN A 125 6.40 26.44 5.53
N ASP A 126 5.77 27.34 6.28
CA ASP A 126 5.02 28.46 5.71
C ASP A 126 5.94 29.65 5.34
N ASP A 127 5.35 30.69 4.77
CA ASP A 127 6.10 31.88 4.31
C ASP A 127 6.72 32.69 5.47
N HIS A 128 6.34 32.39 6.72
CA HIS A 128 6.89 33.01 7.93
C HIS A 128 7.99 32.16 8.58
N GLY A 129 8.33 31.02 7.99
CA GLY A 129 9.34 30.10 8.53
C GLY A 129 8.78 29.13 9.59
N THR A 130 7.47 29.14 9.84
CA THR A 130 6.84 28.27 10.84
C THR A 130 6.74 26.86 10.29
N GLU A 131 7.26 25.89 11.05
CA GLU A 131 7.22 24.48 10.71
C GLU A 131 5.96 23.80 11.25
N TYR A 132 5.34 22.98 10.41
CA TYR A 132 4.19 22.15 10.76
C TYR A 132 4.41 20.71 10.33
N GLU A 133 4.15 19.76 11.22
CA GLU A 133 4.05 18.35 10.83
C GLU A 133 2.77 18.15 10.03
N VAL A 134 2.93 17.69 8.78
CA VAL A 134 1.82 17.39 7.88
C VAL A 134 1.34 15.94 8.09
N SER A 135 2.28 15.01 8.25
CA SER A 135 2.01 13.60 8.46
C SER A 135 3.22 12.89 9.04
N ALA A 136 3.00 11.76 9.69
CA ALA A 136 4.04 10.89 10.22
C ALA A 136 3.92 9.49 9.60
N HIS A 137 5.06 8.85 9.38
CA HIS A 137 5.21 7.61 8.63
C HIS A 137 6.25 6.71 9.29
N PRO A 138 6.12 5.40 9.12
CA PRO A 138 7.08 4.46 9.70
C PRO A 138 8.40 4.37 8.93
N THR A 139 8.39 4.71 7.64
CA THR A 139 9.58 4.63 6.80
C THR A 139 9.84 5.95 6.08
N ARG A 140 11.12 6.20 5.81
CA ARG A 140 11.54 7.36 5.02
C ARG A 140 10.94 7.32 3.62
N ARG A 141 10.76 6.11 3.05
CA ARG A 141 10.18 5.89 1.73
C ARG A 141 8.74 6.43 1.65
N ALA A 142 7.90 6.07 2.61
CA ALA A 142 6.51 6.54 2.67
C ALA A 142 6.46 8.08 2.83
N ALA A 143 7.25 8.62 3.77
CA ALA A 143 7.35 10.06 3.98
C ALA A 143 7.83 10.81 2.72
N ASP A 144 8.87 10.32 2.05
CA ASP A 144 9.39 10.91 0.81
C ASP A 144 8.38 10.85 -0.33
N CYS A 145 7.56 9.79 -0.41
CA CYS A 145 6.51 9.69 -1.41
C CYS A 145 5.43 10.76 -1.20
N ILE A 146 4.95 10.91 0.04
CA ILE A 146 3.97 11.94 0.38
C ILE A 146 4.54 13.34 0.15
N ARG A 147 5.78 13.60 0.58
CA ARG A 147 6.48 14.87 0.34
C ARG A 147 6.50 15.23 -1.15
N LYS A 148 6.92 14.30 -2.01
CA LYS A 148 6.96 14.51 -3.47
C LYS A 148 5.58 14.79 -4.07
N ASN A 149 4.54 14.11 -3.58
CA ASN A 149 3.18 14.39 -4.02
C ASN A 149 2.76 15.81 -3.63
N LEU A 150 3.01 16.23 -2.39
CA LEU A 150 2.69 17.59 -1.92
C LEU A 150 3.45 18.67 -2.72
N GLU A 151 4.74 18.45 -2.99
CA GLU A 151 5.55 19.32 -3.84
C GLU A 151 5.02 19.43 -5.27
N SER A 152 4.40 18.36 -5.79
CA SER A 152 3.81 18.38 -7.15
C SER A 152 2.56 19.26 -7.26
N PHE A 153 1.86 19.51 -6.14
CA PHE A 153 0.65 20.34 -6.10
C PHE A 153 0.91 21.80 -5.74
N ALA A 154 2.02 22.12 -5.05
CA ALA A 154 2.23 23.44 -4.46
C ALA A 154 3.48 24.14 -5.02
N HIS A 155 3.28 25.26 -5.72
CA HIS A 155 4.38 26.02 -6.35
C HIS A 155 5.16 26.94 -5.39
N LYS A 156 4.78 27.03 -4.12
CA LYS A 156 5.35 28.00 -3.15
C LYS A 156 5.43 27.50 -1.71
N GLN A 157 5.51 26.19 -1.49
CA GLN A 157 5.61 25.64 -0.13
C GLN A 157 6.81 24.70 -0.07
N THR A 158 7.58 24.82 1.01
CA THR A 158 8.77 23.98 1.22
C THR A 158 8.38 22.79 2.07
N TYR A 159 8.70 21.58 1.59
CA TYR A 159 8.47 20.34 2.32
C TYR A 159 9.78 19.56 2.49
N TRP A 160 9.96 18.89 3.61
CA TRP A 160 11.07 17.94 3.80
C TRP A 160 10.68 16.79 4.72
N THR A 161 11.47 15.72 4.67
CA THR A 161 11.33 14.58 5.56
C THR A 161 12.29 14.72 6.72
N ARG A 162 11.77 14.61 7.94
CA ARG A 162 12.53 14.60 9.20
C ARG A 162 12.45 13.23 9.84
N GLU A 163 13.57 12.70 10.30
CA GLU A 163 13.58 11.51 11.17
C GLU A 163 13.29 11.95 12.61
N ASN A 164 12.41 11.21 13.27
CA ASN A 164 12.05 11.42 14.67
C ASN A 164 12.94 10.51 15.52
N GLY A 165 13.63 11.11 16.48
CA GLY A 165 14.55 10.42 17.41
C GLY A 165 13.84 9.64 18.51
#